data_AF-C9SR06-F1
#
_entry.id   AF-C9SR06-F1
#
_cell.length_a   1.000
_cell.length_b   1.000
_cell.length_c   1.000
_cell.angle_alpha   90.00
_cell.angle_beta   90.00
_cell.angle_gamma   90.00
#
_symmetry.space_group_name_H-M   'P 1'
#
loop_
_entity.id
_entity.type
_entity.pdbx_description
1 polymer ?
#
loop_
_entity_poly.entity_id
_entity_poly.type
_entity_poly.pdbx_seq_one_letter_code
_entity_poly.pdbx_strand_id
1 'polypeptide(L)'
;MGAEDEGIKSEELTEDILEAKPASFHGRLQNFIHVPSSTDSPPRRSVRVAATLGQAGNLRPEPRLRASPSPSPSRQTKRKASPSEGIKRKRSTPRYAPPSTYAHLPPLPDAIAPNLLILFIGLNPGIQTASTGHAYAHPSNLFWKLLYHSGITSRLLPASEDRTLPERYACGFTNIVSRPSRNGAELRNAELDAGVAVLEAKIAKWRPEAACIVGKGIWEAVFRVRKGRGMKKGKFEYGWQEGENMGVVRDGEEGGPWEGARVFVATSTSGLAATLGPREKEVIWGELGAWCTQRRAERGMLTEVKEEEAKSDGIELLDP
;
A
#
# COMPACT_ATOMS: atom_id res chain seq x y z
N MET A 1 51.32 -37.70 6.63
CA MET A 1 52.02 -36.44 6.30
C MET A 1 51.12 -35.66 5.35
N GLY A 2 50.19 -34.84 5.81
CA GLY A 2 49.91 -34.47 7.21
C GLY A 2 50.56 -33.15 7.61
N ALA A 3 49.86 -32.06 7.29
CA ALA A 3 49.99 -30.66 7.71
C ALA A 3 48.86 -29.90 6.97
N GLU A 4 48.16 -28.90 7.53
CA GLU A 4 47.91 -28.59 8.93
C GLU A 4 46.61 -27.75 9.01
N ASP A 5 45.96 -27.66 10.17
CA ASP A 5 44.62 -27.07 10.34
C ASP A 5 44.68 -25.81 11.23
N GLU A 6 44.30 -24.65 10.69
CA GLU A 6 44.32 -23.34 11.35
C GLU A 6 42.89 -22.77 11.41
N GLY A 7 42.14 -23.25 12.39
CA GLY A 7 40.75 -22.84 12.63
C GLY A 7 40.64 -21.45 13.28
N ILE A 8 40.05 -20.49 12.56
CA ILE A 8 39.75 -19.15 13.10
C ILE A 8 38.61 -19.24 14.13
N LYS A 9 38.87 -18.75 15.34
CA LYS A 9 37.98 -18.87 16.51
C LYS A 9 36.70 -18.05 16.35
N SER A 10 35.56 -18.68 16.63
CA SER A 10 34.22 -18.08 16.58
C SER A 10 33.68 -17.79 17.99
N GLU A 11 34.28 -16.85 18.73
CA GLU A 11 34.00 -16.70 20.17
C GLU A 11 34.08 -15.26 20.73
N GLU A 12 33.73 -14.23 19.94
CA GLU A 12 33.74 -12.83 20.40
C GLU A 12 32.65 -11.95 19.73
N LEU A 13 31.36 -12.28 19.92
CA LEU A 13 30.25 -11.51 19.33
C LEU A 13 28.87 -11.65 20.02
N THR A 14 28.81 -12.06 21.30
CA THR A 14 27.56 -12.53 21.95
C THR A 14 27.09 -11.78 23.20
N GLU A 15 27.85 -10.84 23.77
CA GLU A 15 27.47 -10.15 25.02
C GLU A 15 26.60 -8.89 24.80
N ASP A 16 26.94 -8.03 23.83
CA ASP A 16 26.34 -6.68 23.66
C ASP A 16 24.85 -6.64 23.25
N ILE A 17 24.21 -7.79 23.03
CA ILE A 17 22.81 -7.87 22.53
C ILE A 17 21.78 -8.05 23.67
N LEU A 18 22.21 -8.36 24.90
CA LEU A 18 21.31 -8.87 25.95
C LEU A 18 20.71 -7.84 26.95
N GLU A 19 21.03 -6.54 26.89
CA GLU A 19 20.47 -5.54 27.84
C GLU A 19 19.59 -4.42 27.24
N ALA A 20 19.00 -4.65 26.07
CA ALA A 20 18.05 -3.69 25.45
C ALA A 20 16.69 -3.63 26.19
N LYS A 21 16.55 -2.69 27.13
CA LYS A 21 15.33 -2.46 27.92
C LYS A 21 14.11 -2.08 27.05
N PRO A 22 12.89 -2.60 27.35
CA PRO A 22 11.71 -2.34 26.53
C PRO A 22 11.24 -0.88 26.62
N ALA A 23 10.98 -0.26 25.47
CA ALA A 23 10.51 1.12 25.38
C ALA A 23 9.09 1.28 25.95
N SER A 24 8.97 1.91 27.13
CA SER A 24 7.68 2.15 27.77
C SER A 24 6.96 3.38 27.19
N PHE A 25 5.69 3.22 26.81
CA PHE A 25 4.84 4.31 26.30
C PHE A 25 4.32 5.19 27.44
N HIS A 26 5.18 6.08 27.97
CA HIS A 26 4.75 7.14 28.88
C HIS A 26 4.14 8.31 28.07
N GLY A 27 2.91 8.68 28.41
CA GLY A 27 2.02 9.41 27.51
C GLY A 27 2.46 10.84 27.18
N ARG A 28 2.75 11.10 25.89
CA ARG A 28 2.86 12.45 25.28
C ARG A 28 1.86 12.68 24.14
N LEU A 29 0.64 12.16 24.31
CA LEU A 29 -0.49 12.34 23.38
C LEU A 29 -1.01 13.80 23.27
N GLN A 30 -0.47 14.73 24.06
CA GLN A 30 -0.86 16.15 24.05
C GLN A 30 -0.04 16.99 23.05
N ASN A 31 1.09 16.48 22.55
CA ASN A 31 1.99 17.21 21.63
C ASN A 31 1.47 17.34 20.18
N PHE A 32 0.28 16.81 19.88
CA PHE A 32 -0.31 16.78 18.53
C PHE A 32 -1.75 17.35 18.49
N ILE A 33 -2.14 18.14 19.48
CA ILE A 33 -3.43 18.84 19.47
C ILE A 33 -3.30 20.11 18.61
N HIS A 34 -3.70 20.02 17.35
CA HIS A 34 -3.80 21.17 16.46
C HIS A 34 -4.98 22.07 16.87
N VAL A 35 -4.67 23.30 17.29
CA VAL A 35 -5.67 24.34 17.61
C VAL A 35 -5.88 25.22 16.38
N PRO A 36 -7.09 25.32 15.82
CA PRO A 36 -7.37 26.22 14.71
C PRO A 36 -7.43 27.67 15.20
N SER A 37 -6.49 28.52 14.76
CA SER A 37 -6.49 29.95 15.07
C SER A 37 -7.48 30.69 14.16
N SER A 38 -8.58 31.18 14.74
CA SER A 38 -9.50 32.08 14.05
C SER A 38 -8.93 33.49 13.94
N THR A 39 -8.69 33.96 12.71
CA THR A 39 -8.41 35.38 12.42
C THR A 39 -9.44 35.90 11.44
N ASP A 40 -10.30 36.81 11.91
CA ASP A 40 -11.32 37.51 11.11
C ASP A 40 -10.71 38.69 10.36
N SER A 41 -11.18 38.96 9.13
CA SER A 41 -10.84 40.14 8.33
C SER A 41 -11.83 40.30 7.14
N PRO A 42 -12.49 41.47 6.99
CA PRO A 42 -13.61 41.63 6.05
C PRO A 42 -13.19 41.89 4.58
N PRO A 43 -14.06 41.59 3.60
CA PRO A 43 -13.77 41.77 2.18
C PRO A 43 -13.83 43.25 1.76
N ARG A 44 -12.88 43.67 0.91
CA ARG A 44 -12.96 44.94 0.18
C ARG A 44 -14.06 44.87 -0.89
N ARG A 45 -14.89 45.91 -1.01
CA ARG A 45 -15.84 46.10 -2.12
C ARG A 45 -15.93 47.57 -2.50
N SER A 46 -15.90 47.87 -3.79
CA SER A 46 -15.89 49.24 -4.33
C SER A 46 -17.22 49.63 -4.98
N VAL A 47 -17.73 50.82 -4.62
CA VAL A 47 -18.15 51.94 -5.52
C VAL A 47 -18.78 51.53 -6.87
N ARG A 48 -20.01 51.89 -7.28
CA ARG A 48 -21.08 52.84 -6.85
C ARG A 48 -22.46 52.22 -7.27
N VAL A 49 -23.65 52.74 -6.95
CA VAL A 49 -24.37 53.94 -7.47
C VAL A 49 -25.56 54.28 -6.53
N ALA A 50 -26.12 55.49 -6.61
CA ALA A 50 -27.22 56.04 -5.78
C ALA A 50 -28.64 55.49 -6.15
N ALA A 51 -29.75 55.79 -5.44
CA ALA A 51 -29.98 56.75 -4.34
C ALA A 51 -30.80 56.12 -3.16
N THR A 52 -31.84 56.65 -2.49
CA THR A 52 -32.75 57.81 -2.69
C THR A 52 -33.35 58.31 -1.35
N LEU A 53 -34.20 59.34 -1.39
CA LEU A 53 -35.04 59.93 -0.32
C LEU A 53 -36.04 58.93 0.32
N GLY A 54 -36.59 59.11 1.53
CA GLY A 54 -36.37 60.15 2.55
C GLY A 54 -37.46 60.21 3.65
N GLN A 55 -37.27 61.10 4.64
CA GLN A 55 -38.24 61.60 5.67
C GLN A 55 -38.91 60.65 6.70
N ALA A 56 -38.37 60.74 7.93
CA ALA A 56 -39.02 61.07 9.22
C ALA A 56 -40.50 60.72 9.52
N GLY A 57 -40.72 60.12 10.71
CA GLY A 57 -42.00 60.09 11.43
C GLY A 57 -41.83 59.60 12.88
N ASN A 58 -42.28 60.40 13.87
CA ASN A 58 -42.18 60.04 15.30
C ASN A 58 -43.29 59.08 15.74
N LEU A 59 -43.03 58.23 16.74
CA LEU A 59 -43.86 58.08 17.95
C LEU A 59 -43.17 57.23 19.05
N ARG A 60 -43.41 57.59 20.31
CA ARG A 60 -43.03 56.88 21.57
C ARG A 60 -44.15 57.19 22.59
N PRO A 61 -44.47 56.32 23.58
CA PRO A 61 -43.60 56.16 24.76
C PRO A 61 -43.56 54.72 25.35
N GLU A 62 -42.95 54.58 26.53
CA GLU A 62 -42.73 53.32 27.28
C GLU A 62 -43.47 53.35 28.67
N PRO A 63 -43.05 52.67 29.77
CA PRO A 63 -42.54 51.31 30.01
C PRO A 63 -43.26 50.58 31.20
N ARG A 64 -42.86 49.33 31.53
CA ARG A 64 -42.82 48.66 32.88
C ARG A 64 -42.15 47.27 32.73
N LEU A 65 -41.19 46.76 33.54
CA LEU A 65 -40.97 46.67 35.01
C LEU A 65 -42.07 45.84 35.72
N ARG A 66 -41.86 44.81 36.57
CA ARG A 66 -40.73 44.10 37.28
C ARG A 66 -41.29 42.72 37.74
N ALA A 67 -40.61 41.70 38.29
CA ALA A 67 -39.20 41.24 38.42
C ALA A 67 -39.17 39.79 39.01
N SER A 68 -38.01 39.12 39.07
CA SER A 68 -37.76 37.82 39.76
C SER A 68 -37.77 37.95 41.32
N PRO A 69 -37.87 36.87 42.15
CA PRO A 69 -36.84 35.81 42.27
C PRO A 69 -37.34 34.37 42.60
N SER A 70 -36.40 33.44 42.82
CA SER A 70 -36.57 32.00 43.17
C SER A 70 -37.00 31.76 44.64
N PRO A 71 -37.35 30.52 45.04
CA PRO A 71 -36.32 29.61 45.61
C PRO A 71 -36.49 28.10 45.32
N SER A 72 -35.46 27.31 45.66
CA SER A 72 -35.44 25.83 45.60
C SER A 72 -35.78 25.18 46.96
N PRO A 73 -36.16 23.89 46.97
CA PRO A 73 -35.63 22.95 47.97
C PRO A 73 -35.04 21.67 47.34
N SER A 74 -34.75 20.64 48.14
CA SER A 74 -33.58 19.75 47.93
C SER A 74 -33.83 18.24 47.82
N ARG A 75 -33.00 17.60 46.96
CA ARG A 75 -32.29 16.31 47.16
C ARG A 75 -33.08 15.06 47.61
N GLN A 76 -33.18 14.05 46.73
CA GLN A 76 -33.24 12.64 47.16
C GLN A 76 -32.45 11.63 46.27
N THR A 77 -31.64 10.84 46.97
CA THR A 77 -31.16 9.46 46.70
C THR A 77 -31.01 8.86 45.29
N LYS A 78 -29.75 8.50 45.00
CA LYS A 78 -29.25 7.41 44.12
C LYS A 78 -30.25 6.27 43.80
N ARG A 79 -30.33 5.89 42.53
CA ARG A 79 -30.58 4.49 42.09
C ARG A 79 -29.41 4.02 41.22
N LYS A 80 -29.01 2.74 41.34
CA LYS A 80 -27.94 2.15 40.55
C LYS A 80 -28.43 1.91 39.11
N ALA A 81 -27.69 2.37 38.10
CA ALA A 81 -27.84 1.86 36.75
C ALA A 81 -27.03 0.56 36.63
N SER A 82 -27.68 -0.54 36.24
CA SER A 82 -27.00 -1.79 35.93
C SER A 82 -26.16 -1.62 34.66
N PRO A 83 -24.98 -2.28 34.53
CA PRO A 83 -24.30 -2.36 33.26
C PRO A 83 -25.18 -3.15 32.29
N SER A 84 -25.69 -2.50 31.24
CA SER A 84 -26.32 -3.22 30.14
C SER A 84 -25.25 -4.04 29.43
N GLU A 85 -25.45 -5.35 29.34
CA GLU A 85 -24.53 -6.24 28.63
C GLU A 85 -24.53 -5.88 27.14
N GLY A 86 -23.54 -5.08 26.74
CA GLY A 86 -23.35 -4.73 25.35
C GLY A 86 -23.04 -5.98 24.55
N ILE A 87 -24.07 -6.51 23.86
CA ILE A 87 -23.94 -7.67 22.96
C ILE A 87 -22.90 -7.30 21.89
N LYS A 88 -21.66 -7.73 22.13
CA LYS A 88 -20.54 -7.59 21.20
C LYS A 88 -20.90 -8.41 19.97
N ARG A 89 -21.50 -7.76 18.96
CA ARG A 89 -21.77 -8.35 17.64
C ARG A 89 -20.47 -8.97 17.14
N LYS A 90 -20.36 -10.30 17.24
CA LYS A 90 -19.24 -11.05 16.65
C LYS A 90 -19.18 -10.63 15.19
N ARG A 91 -18.09 -9.96 14.78
CA ARG A 91 -17.86 -9.65 13.36
C ARG A 91 -17.96 -10.99 12.63
N SER A 92 -18.88 -11.08 11.69
CA SER A 92 -19.00 -12.27 10.86
C SER A 92 -17.65 -12.53 10.20
N THR A 93 -17.26 -13.80 10.10
CA THR A 93 -16.13 -14.18 9.26
C THR A 93 -16.36 -13.61 7.86
N PRO A 94 -15.36 -12.98 7.22
CA PRO A 94 -15.51 -12.49 5.86
C PRO A 94 -15.88 -13.69 4.99
N ARG A 95 -17.13 -13.67 4.49
CA ARG A 95 -17.69 -14.71 3.65
C ARG A 95 -17.34 -14.39 2.21
N TYR A 96 -16.99 -15.43 1.44
CA TYR A 96 -16.86 -15.35 -0.02
C TYR A 96 -17.97 -14.48 -0.64
N ALA A 97 -17.56 -13.47 -1.42
CA ALA A 97 -18.47 -12.65 -2.21
C ALA A 97 -18.44 -13.15 -3.66
N PRO A 98 -19.59 -13.53 -4.27
CA PRO A 98 -19.63 -13.92 -5.67
C PRO A 98 -19.22 -12.75 -6.59
N PRO A 99 -18.74 -13.02 -7.81
CA PRO A 99 -18.33 -11.97 -8.75
C PRO A 99 -19.42 -10.91 -9.00
N SER A 100 -20.69 -11.32 -9.00
CA SER A 100 -21.85 -10.44 -9.14
C SER A 100 -21.97 -9.34 -8.09
N THR A 101 -21.38 -9.50 -6.90
CA THR A 101 -21.36 -8.45 -5.86
C THR A 101 -20.61 -7.20 -6.31
N TYR A 102 -19.60 -7.35 -7.18
CA TYR A 102 -18.74 -6.26 -7.64
C TYR A 102 -18.71 -6.10 -9.17
N ALA A 103 -19.62 -6.74 -9.90
CA ALA A 103 -19.69 -6.69 -11.36
C ALA A 103 -20.03 -5.31 -11.96
N HIS A 104 -20.39 -4.33 -11.11
CA HIS A 104 -20.56 -2.92 -11.48
C HIS A 104 -19.23 -2.13 -11.47
N LEU A 105 -18.14 -2.72 -10.97
CA LEU A 105 -16.80 -2.15 -11.01
C LEU A 105 -16.03 -2.74 -12.20
N PRO A 106 -15.27 -1.92 -12.96
CA PRO A 106 -14.48 -2.43 -14.07
C PRO A 106 -13.32 -3.30 -13.56
N PRO A 107 -12.80 -4.24 -14.36
CA PRO A 107 -11.51 -4.86 -14.08
C PRO A 107 -10.40 -3.80 -14.17
N LEU A 108 -9.32 -3.99 -13.41
CA LEU A 108 -8.09 -3.22 -13.61
C LEU A 108 -7.38 -3.77 -14.87
N PRO A 109 -7.09 -2.95 -15.89
CA PRO A 109 -6.20 -3.35 -16.98
C PRO A 109 -4.78 -3.60 -16.44
N ASP A 110 -4.09 -4.61 -16.95
CA ASP A 110 -2.66 -4.78 -16.69
C ASP A 110 -1.88 -3.60 -17.28
N ALA A 111 -0.80 -3.18 -16.60
CA ALA A 111 0.16 -2.20 -17.12
C ALA A 111 1.49 -2.92 -17.32
N ILE A 112 1.70 -3.47 -18.52
CA ILE A 112 2.84 -4.33 -18.86
C ILE A 112 3.38 -3.91 -20.23
N ALA A 113 4.71 -3.91 -20.34
CA ALA A 113 5.47 -3.70 -21.58
C ALA A 113 6.50 -4.84 -21.72
N PRO A 114 7.25 -4.93 -22.84
CA PRO A 114 8.45 -5.75 -22.93
C PRO A 114 9.56 -5.28 -21.95
N ASN A 115 10.63 -6.07 -21.83
CA ASN A 115 11.89 -5.67 -21.19
C ASN A 115 11.82 -5.28 -19.70
N LEU A 116 10.75 -5.62 -18.98
CA LEU A 116 10.60 -5.28 -17.56
C LEU A 116 11.72 -5.87 -16.68
N LEU A 117 12.14 -5.11 -15.67
CA LEU A 117 12.90 -5.63 -14.53
C LEU A 117 12.00 -6.35 -13.55
N ILE A 118 10.84 -5.75 -13.21
CA ILE A 118 9.90 -6.31 -12.24
C ILE A 118 8.49 -6.32 -12.82
N LEU A 119 7.81 -7.47 -12.73
CA LEU A 119 6.36 -7.55 -12.81
C LEU A 119 5.78 -7.74 -11.41
N PHE A 120 5.08 -6.72 -10.89
CA PHE A 120 4.38 -6.79 -9.61
C PHE A 120 3.04 -7.52 -9.77
N ILE A 121 2.90 -8.63 -9.03
CA ILE A 121 1.73 -9.51 -9.04
C ILE A 121 0.92 -9.25 -7.77
N GLY A 122 -0.16 -8.47 -7.90
CA GLY A 122 -1.15 -8.24 -6.85
C GLY A 122 -2.11 -9.41 -6.66
N LEU A 123 -2.93 -9.34 -5.60
CA LEU A 123 -3.97 -10.34 -5.36
C LEU A 123 -5.14 -10.16 -6.33
N ASN A 124 -5.84 -9.03 -6.19
CA ASN A 124 -6.92 -8.60 -7.06
C ASN A 124 -7.21 -7.10 -6.87
N PRO A 125 -7.96 -6.46 -7.78
CA PRO A 125 -8.42 -5.08 -7.61
C PRO A 125 -9.25 -4.89 -6.33
N GLY A 126 -8.75 -4.08 -5.40
CA GLY A 126 -9.59 -3.52 -4.34
C GLY A 126 -10.59 -2.52 -4.92
N ILE A 127 -11.75 -2.32 -4.26
CA ILE A 127 -12.82 -1.41 -4.73
C ILE A 127 -12.29 -0.10 -5.31
N GLN A 128 -11.45 0.64 -4.56
CA GLN A 128 -10.92 1.91 -5.05
C GLN A 128 -10.00 1.77 -6.27
N THR A 129 -9.14 0.75 -6.31
CA THR A 129 -8.29 0.45 -7.47
C THR A 129 -9.10 0.12 -8.72
N ALA A 130 -10.24 -0.55 -8.56
CA ALA A 130 -11.17 -0.78 -9.66
C ALA A 130 -11.88 0.53 -10.07
N SER A 131 -12.44 1.29 -9.11
CA SER A 131 -13.14 2.55 -9.38
C SER A 131 -12.28 3.65 -10.00
N THR A 132 -10.98 3.74 -9.64
CA THR A 132 -10.04 4.70 -10.24
C THR A 132 -9.30 4.14 -11.43
N GLY A 133 -9.37 2.83 -11.69
CA GLY A 133 -8.57 2.17 -12.72
C GLY A 133 -7.05 2.24 -12.48
N HIS A 134 -6.60 2.36 -11.22
CA HIS A 134 -5.18 2.54 -10.87
C HIS A 134 -4.69 1.58 -9.78
N ALA A 135 -3.50 1.00 -9.98
CA ALA A 135 -2.86 0.01 -9.12
C ALA A 135 -2.63 0.54 -7.70
N TYR A 136 -3.02 -0.27 -6.70
CA TYR A 136 -2.82 0.00 -5.26
C TYR A 136 -3.37 1.35 -4.73
N ALA A 137 -4.29 2.01 -5.44
CA ALA A 137 -4.77 3.38 -5.19
C ALA A 137 -5.52 3.66 -3.87
N HIS A 138 -5.70 2.67 -2.98
CA HIS A 138 -6.39 2.89 -1.70
C HIS A 138 -5.43 3.56 -0.67
N PRO A 139 -5.81 4.64 0.04
CA PRO A 139 -4.90 5.40 0.91
C PRO A 139 -4.23 4.62 2.05
N SER A 140 -4.79 3.49 2.49
CA SER A 140 -4.16 2.60 3.48
C SER A 140 -3.25 1.53 2.87
N ASN A 141 -3.06 1.53 1.55
CA ASN A 141 -2.09 0.67 0.89
C ASN A 141 -0.70 1.31 0.92
N LEU A 142 0.30 0.52 1.31
CA LEU A 142 1.68 0.98 1.49
C LEU A 142 2.55 0.79 0.24
N PHE A 143 2.03 0.23 -0.87
CA PHE A 143 2.80 -0.13 -2.06
C PHE A 143 3.68 1.03 -2.54
N TRP A 144 3.07 2.18 -2.84
CA TRP A 144 3.78 3.36 -3.36
C TRP A 144 4.84 3.91 -2.41
N LYS A 145 4.64 3.77 -1.09
CA LYS A 145 5.62 4.18 -0.07
C LYS A 145 6.77 3.18 0.03
N LEU A 146 6.49 1.89 0.00
CA LEU A 146 7.51 0.83 0.02
C LEU A 146 8.33 0.80 -1.27
N LEU A 147 7.72 1.09 -2.43
CA LEU A 147 8.39 1.25 -3.71
C LEU A 147 9.42 2.40 -3.70
N TYR A 148 9.05 3.54 -3.11
CA TYR A 148 9.96 4.67 -2.90
C TYR A 148 11.02 4.39 -1.81
N HIS A 149 10.63 3.88 -0.64
CA HIS A 149 11.56 3.60 0.48
C HIS A 149 12.60 2.52 0.14
N SER A 150 12.33 1.65 -0.84
CA SER A 150 13.27 0.65 -1.36
C SER A 150 14.19 1.17 -2.48
N GLY A 151 13.96 2.39 -3.00
CA GLY A 151 14.69 2.94 -4.15
C GLY A 151 14.25 2.40 -5.51
N ILE A 152 13.15 1.61 -5.57
CA ILE A 152 12.60 1.15 -6.86
C ILE A 152 12.04 2.33 -7.67
N THR A 153 11.57 3.39 -7.02
CA THR A 153 11.35 4.71 -7.63
C THR A 153 12.13 5.80 -6.89
N SER A 154 12.66 6.77 -7.62
CA SER A 154 13.49 7.86 -7.10
C SER A 154 12.70 8.94 -6.36
N ARG A 155 11.41 9.10 -6.68
CA ARG A 155 10.43 9.86 -5.89
C ARG A 155 9.22 9.02 -5.47
N LEU A 156 8.41 9.55 -4.56
CA LEU A 156 7.13 8.97 -4.16
C LEU A 156 6.07 9.24 -5.24
N LEU A 157 5.71 8.21 -6.01
CA LEU A 157 4.70 8.31 -7.06
C LEU A 157 3.27 8.18 -6.50
N PRO A 158 2.29 8.95 -7.01
CA PRO A 158 0.88 8.69 -6.80
C PRO A 158 0.42 7.53 -7.70
N ALA A 159 -0.65 6.83 -7.28
CA ALA A 159 -1.19 5.70 -8.04
C ALA A 159 -1.65 6.05 -9.48
N SER A 160 -1.91 7.32 -9.76
CA SER A 160 -2.27 7.81 -11.10
C SER A 160 -1.14 7.67 -12.13
N GLU A 161 0.11 7.54 -11.70
CA GLU A 161 1.26 7.34 -12.58
C GLU A 161 1.53 5.84 -12.89
N ASP A 162 0.70 4.91 -12.42
CA ASP A 162 0.95 3.46 -12.56
C ASP A 162 1.24 2.94 -13.98
N ARG A 163 0.71 3.62 -15.00
CA ARG A 163 0.94 3.31 -16.42
C ARG A 163 2.24 3.85 -17.01
N THR A 164 2.97 4.74 -16.34
CA THR A 164 4.29 5.23 -16.80
C THR A 164 5.43 4.34 -16.35
N LEU A 165 5.25 3.56 -15.27
CA LEU A 165 6.31 2.71 -14.71
C LEU A 165 6.87 1.60 -15.63
N PRO A 166 6.10 0.98 -16.54
CA PRO A 166 6.64 0.00 -17.49
C PRO A 166 7.73 0.59 -18.39
N GLU A 167 7.60 1.87 -18.73
CA GLU A 167 8.55 2.65 -19.52
C GLU A 167 9.65 3.23 -18.62
N ARG A 168 9.30 4.19 -17.75
CA ARG A 168 10.23 4.99 -16.94
C ARG A 168 11.10 4.20 -15.94
N TYR A 169 10.61 3.06 -15.46
CA TYR A 169 11.25 2.32 -14.36
C TYR A 169 11.40 0.81 -14.65
N ALA A 170 11.04 0.35 -15.85
CA ALA A 170 10.92 -1.06 -16.22
C ALA A 170 10.09 -1.90 -15.23
N CYS A 171 9.01 -1.32 -14.67
CA CYS A 171 8.18 -1.92 -13.62
C CYS A 171 6.71 -2.05 -14.06
N GLY A 172 6.21 -3.28 -14.20
CA GLY A 172 4.84 -3.57 -14.63
C GLY A 172 3.92 -4.11 -13.54
N PHE A 173 2.63 -4.21 -13.86
CA PHE A 173 1.55 -4.54 -12.94
C PHE A 173 0.57 -5.59 -13.49
N THR A 174 0.25 -6.59 -12.67
CA THR A 174 -0.86 -7.53 -12.89
C THR A 174 -1.46 -8.03 -11.57
N ASN A 175 -2.50 -8.88 -11.64
CA ASN A 175 -3.08 -9.56 -10.48
C ASN A 175 -3.31 -11.05 -10.78
N ILE A 176 -3.24 -11.91 -9.76
CA ILE A 176 -3.61 -13.34 -9.89
C ILE A 176 -5.12 -13.53 -10.13
N VAL A 177 -5.97 -12.68 -9.54
CA VAL A 177 -7.42 -12.68 -9.76
C VAL A 177 -7.84 -11.34 -10.36
N SER A 178 -8.53 -11.37 -11.50
CA SER A 178 -8.93 -10.17 -12.26
C SER A 178 -10.11 -9.42 -11.65
N ARG A 179 -11.04 -10.11 -10.97
CA ARG A 179 -12.27 -9.50 -10.48
C ARG A 179 -12.05 -8.58 -9.27
N PRO A 180 -12.78 -7.46 -9.15
CA PRO A 180 -12.77 -6.66 -7.94
C PRO A 180 -13.34 -7.38 -6.71
N SER A 181 -12.86 -6.96 -5.54
CA SER A 181 -13.45 -7.28 -4.23
C SER A 181 -13.13 -6.18 -3.21
N ARG A 182 -13.70 -6.23 -2.01
CA ARG A 182 -13.27 -5.35 -0.91
C ARG A 182 -11.98 -5.82 -0.25
N ASN A 183 -11.71 -7.13 -0.22
CA ASN A 183 -10.52 -7.72 0.39
C ASN A 183 -10.34 -9.20 -0.03
N GLY A 184 -9.14 -9.73 0.14
CA GLY A 184 -8.78 -11.10 -0.27
C GLY A 184 -9.57 -12.24 0.37
N ALA A 185 -10.21 -12.05 1.53
CA ALA A 185 -11.03 -13.09 2.16
C ALA A 185 -12.44 -13.22 1.53
N GLU A 186 -12.76 -12.40 0.54
CA GLU A 186 -13.94 -12.53 -0.31
C GLU A 186 -13.68 -13.39 -1.57
N LEU A 187 -12.44 -13.90 -1.73
CA LEU A 187 -12.02 -14.82 -2.80
C LEU A 187 -12.01 -16.28 -2.32
N ARG A 188 -12.03 -17.23 -3.26
CA ARG A 188 -11.75 -18.66 -3.03
C ARG A 188 -10.34 -19.02 -3.47
N ASN A 189 -9.73 -20.01 -2.82
CA ASN A 189 -8.47 -20.63 -3.27
C ASN A 189 -8.52 -21.04 -4.75
N ALA A 190 -9.65 -21.61 -5.21
CA ALA A 190 -9.84 -22.01 -6.60
C ALA A 190 -9.78 -20.84 -7.62
N GLU A 191 -10.08 -19.60 -7.20
CA GLU A 191 -9.95 -18.42 -8.06
C GLU A 191 -8.47 -18.02 -8.21
N LEU A 192 -7.69 -18.11 -7.13
CA LEU A 192 -6.24 -17.91 -7.17
C LEU A 192 -5.56 -19.03 -7.96
N ASP A 193 -5.97 -20.29 -7.75
CA ASP A 193 -5.39 -21.47 -8.40
C ASP A 193 -5.61 -21.46 -9.91
N ALA A 194 -6.81 -21.06 -10.38
CA ALA A 194 -7.07 -20.82 -11.80
C ALA A 194 -6.25 -19.63 -12.36
N GLY A 195 -5.97 -18.63 -11.52
CA GLY A 195 -5.13 -17.48 -11.87
C GLY A 195 -3.65 -17.83 -12.13
N VAL A 196 -3.13 -18.92 -11.56
CA VAL A 196 -1.72 -19.31 -11.73
C VAL A 196 -1.38 -19.53 -13.20
N ALA A 197 -2.16 -20.33 -13.94
CA ALA A 197 -1.89 -20.60 -15.35
C ALA A 197 -1.90 -19.32 -16.22
N VAL A 198 -2.77 -18.36 -15.88
CA VAL A 198 -2.84 -17.05 -16.55
C VAL A 198 -1.59 -16.20 -16.24
N LEU A 199 -1.05 -16.26 -15.03
CA LEU A 199 0.20 -15.59 -14.68
C LEU A 199 1.41 -16.20 -15.38
N GLU A 200 1.56 -17.53 -15.38
CA GLU A 200 2.66 -18.22 -16.06
C GLU A 200 2.70 -17.83 -17.56
N ALA A 201 1.54 -17.83 -18.23
CA ALA A 201 1.43 -17.42 -19.64
C ALA A 201 1.76 -15.93 -19.88
N LYS A 202 1.35 -15.02 -18.97
CA LYS A 202 1.75 -13.60 -19.05
C LYS A 202 3.26 -13.43 -18.88
N ILE A 203 3.87 -14.13 -17.93
CA ILE A 203 5.30 -14.03 -17.62
C ILE A 203 6.13 -14.60 -18.78
N ALA A 204 5.75 -15.76 -19.32
CA ALA A 204 6.36 -16.36 -20.51
C ALA A 204 6.34 -15.44 -21.75
N LYS A 205 5.24 -14.70 -21.94
CA LYS A 205 5.08 -13.74 -23.04
C LYS A 205 5.90 -12.45 -22.85
N TRP A 206 5.82 -11.84 -21.67
CA TRP A 206 6.37 -10.49 -21.44
C TRP A 206 7.81 -10.49 -20.90
N ARG A 207 8.30 -11.65 -20.47
CA ARG A 207 9.67 -11.94 -20.04
C ARG A 207 10.30 -10.91 -19.07
N PRO A 208 9.63 -10.57 -17.95
CA PRO A 208 10.24 -9.76 -16.90
C PRO A 208 11.41 -10.52 -16.25
N GLU A 209 12.46 -9.81 -15.81
CA GLU A 209 13.57 -10.47 -15.10
C GLU A 209 13.15 -11.04 -13.73
N ALA A 210 12.26 -10.34 -13.02
CA ALA A 210 11.70 -10.77 -11.73
C ALA A 210 10.17 -10.73 -11.70
N ALA A 211 9.57 -11.79 -11.15
CA ALA A 211 8.16 -11.86 -10.81
C ALA A 211 8.00 -11.57 -9.30
N CYS A 212 7.58 -10.34 -8.96
CA CYS A 212 7.42 -9.91 -7.57
C CYS A 212 5.98 -10.18 -7.09
N ILE A 213 5.82 -11.19 -6.24
CA ILE A 213 4.55 -11.62 -5.68
C ILE A 213 4.24 -10.80 -4.43
N VAL A 214 3.22 -9.93 -4.50
CA VAL A 214 2.88 -8.93 -3.48
C VAL A 214 2.01 -9.51 -2.35
N GLY A 215 2.48 -10.63 -1.78
CA GLY A 215 1.92 -11.24 -0.58
C GLY A 215 1.89 -12.77 -0.60
N LYS A 216 2.36 -13.37 0.51
CA LYS A 216 2.44 -14.82 0.78
C LYS A 216 1.26 -15.66 0.27
N GLY A 217 0.01 -15.22 0.45
CA GLY A 217 -1.18 -15.99 0.04
C GLY A 217 -1.30 -16.23 -1.48
N ILE A 218 -0.70 -15.36 -2.30
CA ILE A 218 -0.60 -15.54 -3.76
C ILE A 218 0.44 -16.64 -4.06
N TRP A 219 1.61 -16.58 -3.41
CA TRP A 219 2.65 -17.59 -3.54
C TRP A 219 2.19 -18.97 -3.05
N GLU A 220 1.39 -19.03 -1.98
CA GLU A 220 0.77 -20.29 -1.51
C GLU A 220 -0.21 -20.91 -2.52
N ALA A 221 -0.76 -20.12 -3.47
CA ALA A 221 -1.53 -20.65 -4.60
C ALA A 221 -0.62 -21.13 -5.73
N VAL A 222 0.36 -20.31 -6.15
CA VAL A 222 1.36 -20.68 -7.16
C VAL A 222 2.09 -21.98 -6.78
N PHE A 223 2.58 -22.09 -5.55
CA PHE A 223 3.19 -23.30 -5.01
C PHE A 223 2.22 -24.49 -4.97
N ARG A 224 0.96 -24.27 -4.56
CA ARG A 224 -0.05 -25.34 -4.49
C ARG A 224 -0.35 -25.94 -5.85
N VAL A 225 -0.50 -25.11 -6.88
CA VAL A 225 -0.72 -25.55 -8.27
C VAL A 225 0.54 -26.25 -8.80
N ARG A 226 1.72 -25.63 -8.69
CA ARG A 226 2.99 -26.17 -9.20
C ARG A 226 3.41 -27.50 -8.59
N LYS A 227 3.22 -27.67 -7.27
CA LYS A 227 3.72 -28.84 -6.52
C LYS A 227 2.61 -29.84 -6.16
N GLY A 228 1.36 -29.59 -6.57
CA GLY A 228 0.18 -30.40 -6.26
C GLY A 228 -0.21 -30.47 -4.78
N ARG A 229 0.41 -29.66 -3.91
CA ARG A 229 0.23 -29.73 -2.44
C ARG A 229 0.52 -28.40 -1.75
N GLY A 230 -0.12 -28.18 -0.60
CA GLY A 230 0.16 -27.03 0.25
C GLY A 230 1.60 -26.97 0.76
N MET A 231 2.08 -25.74 1.02
CA MET A 231 3.37 -25.50 1.65
C MET A 231 3.35 -25.93 3.13
N LYS A 232 4.47 -26.43 3.66
CA LYS A 232 4.56 -26.82 5.07
C LYS A 232 4.59 -25.58 5.97
N LYS A 233 3.87 -25.61 7.10
CA LYS A 233 3.91 -24.54 8.11
C LYS A 233 5.35 -24.35 8.61
N GLY A 234 5.83 -23.11 8.70
CA GLY A 234 7.20 -22.81 9.12
C GLY A 234 8.27 -23.13 8.07
N LYS A 235 7.90 -23.28 6.79
CA LYS A 235 8.81 -23.41 5.64
C LYS A 235 8.49 -22.39 4.54
N PHE A 236 8.14 -21.18 4.96
CA PHE A 236 7.97 -20.02 4.10
C PHE A 236 8.80 -18.86 4.64
N GLU A 237 9.60 -18.27 3.76
CA GLU A 237 10.40 -17.07 3.98
C GLU A 237 10.11 -16.07 2.84
N TYR A 238 10.13 -14.78 3.17
CA TYR A 238 10.06 -13.70 2.17
C TYR A 238 11.44 -13.50 1.52
N GLY A 239 11.51 -12.77 0.40
CA GLY A 239 12.73 -12.60 -0.37
C GLY A 239 12.73 -13.42 -1.66
N TRP A 240 13.90 -13.59 -2.27
CA TRP A 240 14.09 -14.47 -3.43
C TRP A 240 13.74 -15.94 -3.12
N GLN A 241 13.02 -16.59 -4.03
CA GLN A 241 12.67 -18.00 -3.93
C GLN A 241 13.63 -18.80 -4.81
N GLU A 242 14.84 -19.04 -4.30
CA GLU A 242 15.92 -19.65 -5.09
C GLU A 242 15.54 -21.04 -5.64
N GLY A 243 15.82 -21.25 -6.93
CA GLY A 243 15.38 -22.42 -7.69
C GLY A 243 13.93 -22.39 -8.20
N GLU A 244 13.15 -21.32 -7.97
CA GLU A 244 11.81 -21.14 -8.54
C GLU A 244 11.76 -19.96 -9.53
N ASN A 245 11.63 -20.29 -10.82
CA ASN A 245 11.33 -19.31 -11.88
C ASN A 245 9.89 -19.43 -12.38
N MET A 246 9.28 -18.34 -12.86
CA MET A 246 7.93 -18.31 -13.45
C MET A 246 7.93 -18.03 -14.96
N GLY A 247 6.95 -18.57 -15.68
CA GLY A 247 6.83 -18.42 -17.13
C GLY A 247 7.94 -19.09 -17.94
N VAL A 248 8.47 -20.22 -17.46
CA VAL A 248 9.53 -20.99 -18.16
C VAL A 248 9.03 -21.44 -19.53
N VAL A 249 9.77 -21.12 -20.59
CA VAL A 249 9.48 -21.49 -21.99
C VAL A 249 10.48 -22.54 -22.44
N ARG A 250 10.00 -23.63 -23.06
CA ARG A 250 10.84 -24.75 -23.51
C ARG A 250 11.21 -24.65 -24.99
N ASP A 251 12.19 -25.46 -25.41
CA ASP A 251 12.54 -25.60 -26.82
C ASP A 251 11.33 -26.00 -27.67
N GLY A 252 11.14 -25.29 -28.78
CA GLY A 252 10.01 -25.48 -29.71
C GLY A 252 8.80 -24.58 -29.46
N GLU A 253 8.76 -23.79 -28.38
CA GLU A 253 7.71 -22.80 -28.13
C GLU A 253 8.02 -21.42 -28.76
N GLU A 254 6.98 -20.62 -28.98
CA GLU A 254 7.08 -19.32 -29.66
C GLU A 254 7.93 -18.31 -28.86
N GLY A 255 8.84 -17.62 -29.55
CA GLY A 255 9.84 -16.75 -28.93
C GLY A 255 11.08 -17.47 -28.38
N GLY A 256 11.18 -18.80 -28.55
CA GLY A 256 12.35 -19.60 -28.15
C GLY A 256 12.47 -19.83 -26.64
N PRO A 257 13.39 -20.72 -26.22
CA PRO A 257 13.53 -21.14 -24.82
C PRO A 257 13.87 -19.96 -23.89
N TRP A 258 13.37 -20.02 -22.67
CA TRP A 258 13.64 -19.01 -21.65
C TRP A 258 13.46 -19.61 -20.24
N GLU A 259 14.44 -19.39 -19.36
CA GLU A 259 14.49 -19.99 -18.01
C GLU A 259 13.39 -19.49 -17.05
N GLY A 260 12.64 -18.46 -17.44
CA GLY A 260 11.61 -17.83 -16.62
C GLY A 260 12.13 -16.67 -15.75
N ALA A 261 11.20 -15.89 -15.21
CA ALA A 261 11.47 -14.79 -14.29
C ALA A 261 11.85 -15.33 -12.90
N ARG A 262 12.89 -14.79 -12.26
CA ARG A 262 13.21 -15.11 -10.86
C ARG A 262 12.05 -14.70 -9.95
N VAL A 263 11.61 -15.57 -9.04
CA VAL A 263 10.51 -15.24 -8.12
C VAL A 263 11.01 -14.51 -6.89
N PHE A 264 10.40 -13.36 -6.59
CA PHE A 264 10.54 -12.66 -5.32
C PHE A 264 9.19 -12.65 -4.59
N VAL A 265 9.15 -12.98 -3.30
CA VAL A 265 7.91 -12.91 -2.51
C VAL A 265 8.00 -11.77 -1.50
N ALA A 266 7.26 -10.70 -1.79
CA ALA A 266 7.17 -9.50 -0.97
C ALA A 266 6.04 -9.58 0.06
N THR A 267 6.10 -8.69 1.06
CA THR A 267 5.03 -8.55 2.07
C THR A 267 3.77 -7.96 1.45
N SER A 268 2.58 -8.35 1.92
CA SER A 268 1.35 -7.69 1.47
C SER A 268 1.30 -6.22 1.90
N THR A 269 1.04 -5.36 0.93
CA THR A 269 1.02 -3.89 1.05
C THR A 269 -0.30 -3.33 1.58
N SER A 270 -1.35 -4.14 1.65
CA SER A 270 -2.66 -3.73 2.18
C SER A 270 -2.59 -3.38 3.67
N GLY A 271 -3.18 -2.25 4.06
CA GLY A 271 -3.37 -1.87 5.47
C GLY A 271 -4.30 -2.81 6.26
N LEU A 272 -4.95 -3.78 5.60
CA LEU A 272 -5.64 -4.89 6.27
C LEU A 272 -4.69 -6.04 6.66
N ALA A 273 -3.47 -6.08 6.11
CA ALA A 273 -2.47 -7.12 6.34
C ALA A 273 -1.45 -6.68 7.42
N ALA A 274 -1.86 -6.81 8.68
CA ALA A 274 -1.11 -6.43 9.87
C ALA A 274 -0.21 -7.56 10.45
N THR A 275 0.22 -8.52 9.62
CA THR A 275 1.04 -9.67 10.04
C THR A 275 2.53 -9.37 10.20
N LEU A 276 2.98 -8.19 9.77
CA LEU A 276 4.35 -7.69 9.87
C LEU A 276 4.32 -6.19 10.16
N GLY A 277 5.24 -5.72 10.99
CA GLY A 277 5.45 -4.30 11.29
C GLY A 277 6.09 -3.53 10.12
N PRO A 278 6.00 -2.19 10.11
CA PRO A 278 6.50 -1.36 9.00
C PRO A 278 7.97 -1.64 8.64
N ARG A 279 8.86 -1.66 9.64
CA ARG A 279 10.31 -1.91 9.45
C ARG A 279 10.60 -3.27 8.80
N GLU A 280 9.84 -4.32 9.14
CA GLU A 280 10.00 -5.65 8.53
C GLU A 280 9.59 -5.63 7.05
N LYS A 281 8.53 -4.88 6.71
CA LYS A 281 8.16 -4.65 5.31
C LYS A 281 9.24 -3.85 4.58
N GLU A 282 9.78 -2.81 5.20
CA GLU A 282 10.83 -1.97 4.60
C GLU A 282 12.13 -2.76 4.33
N VAL A 283 12.56 -3.65 5.24
CA VAL A 283 13.71 -4.54 5.02
C VAL A 283 13.47 -5.47 3.83
N ILE A 284 12.32 -6.15 3.77
CA ILE A 284 11.99 -7.09 2.69
C ILE A 284 11.85 -6.36 1.34
N TRP A 285 11.30 -5.14 1.31
CA TRP A 285 11.22 -4.37 0.07
C TRP A 285 12.58 -3.78 -0.34
N GLY A 286 13.44 -3.42 0.63
CA GLY A 286 14.80 -2.95 0.38
C GLY A 286 15.69 -3.98 -0.31
N GLU A 287 15.52 -5.28 -0.03
CA GLU A 287 16.22 -6.37 -0.72
C GLU A 287 15.93 -6.36 -2.24
N LEU A 288 14.64 -6.28 -2.62
CA LEU A 288 14.22 -6.18 -4.01
C LEU A 288 14.69 -4.86 -4.66
N GLY A 289 14.68 -3.77 -3.90
CA GLY A 289 15.07 -2.44 -4.39
C GLY A 289 16.56 -2.27 -4.61
N ALA A 290 17.40 -2.87 -3.75
CA ALA A 290 18.84 -2.94 -3.96
C ALA A 290 19.17 -3.70 -5.26
N TRP A 291 18.57 -4.88 -5.45
CA TRP A 291 18.70 -5.64 -6.69
C TRP A 291 18.20 -4.86 -7.91
N CYS A 292 17.04 -4.20 -7.81
CA CYS A 292 16.49 -3.40 -8.92
C CYS A 292 17.41 -2.22 -9.29
N THR A 293 18.01 -1.57 -8.30
CA THR A 293 18.95 -0.47 -8.50
C THR A 293 20.23 -0.95 -9.17
N GLN A 294 20.78 -2.08 -8.71
CA GLN A 294 21.94 -2.74 -9.34
C GLN A 294 21.63 -3.10 -10.80
N ARG A 295 20.49 -3.75 -11.09
CA ARG A 295 20.12 -4.15 -12.45
C ARG A 295 19.88 -2.96 -13.38
N ARG A 296 19.42 -1.80 -12.89
CA ARG A 296 19.39 -0.56 -13.69
C ARG A 296 20.78 -0.03 -14.00
N ALA A 297 21.74 -0.14 -13.07
CA ALA A 297 23.14 0.22 -13.33
C ALA A 297 23.73 -0.65 -14.44
N GLU A 298 23.56 -1.97 -14.32
CA GLU A 298 24.05 -2.96 -15.29
C GLU A 298 23.36 -2.88 -16.67
N ARG A 299 22.16 -2.28 -16.74
CA ARG A 299 21.47 -1.93 -18.01
C ARG A 299 21.79 -0.53 -18.54
N GLY A 300 22.55 0.29 -17.81
CA GLY A 300 22.82 1.70 -18.17
C GLY A 300 21.70 2.71 -17.85
N MET A 301 20.54 2.26 -17.37
CA MET A 301 19.31 3.08 -17.23
C MET A 301 19.35 4.12 -16.09
N LEU A 302 20.42 4.20 -15.29
CA LEU A 302 20.47 5.08 -14.11
C LEU A 302 20.57 6.58 -14.42
N THR A 303 21.03 6.95 -15.62
CA THR A 303 21.00 8.34 -16.11
C THR A 303 19.63 8.70 -16.66
N GLU A 304 19.08 7.85 -17.53
CA GLU A 304 17.78 8.03 -18.20
C GLU A 304 16.65 8.35 -17.21
N VAL A 305 16.51 7.57 -16.12
CA VAL A 305 15.47 7.81 -15.10
C VAL A 305 15.60 9.20 -14.47
N LYS A 306 16.81 9.66 -14.17
CA LYS A 306 17.06 10.96 -13.53
C LYS A 306 16.84 12.12 -14.49
N GLU A 307 17.22 11.94 -15.76
CA GLU A 307 17.02 12.93 -16.81
C GLU A 307 15.54 13.10 -17.15
N GLU A 308 14.78 12.01 -17.28
CA GLU A 308 13.33 12.08 -17.51
C GLU A 308 12.60 12.72 -16.32
N GLU A 309 13.02 12.43 -15.08
CA GLU A 309 12.46 13.08 -13.90
C GLU A 309 12.74 14.58 -13.91
N ALA A 310 13.99 15.02 -14.11
CA ALA A 310 14.35 16.44 -14.22
C ALA A 310 13.56 17.17 -15.33
N LYS A 311 13.46 16.55 -16.52
CA LYS A 311 12.66 17.05 -17.65
C LYS A 311 11.16 17.12 -17.31
N SER A 312 10.63 16.20 -16.49
CA SER A 312 9.22 16.19 -16.09
C SER A 312 8.87 17.11 -14.90
N ASP A 313 9.83 17.38 -14.01
CA ASP A 313 9.69 18.32 -12.89
C ASP A 313 10.02 19.78 -13.30
N GLY A 314 10.37 20.02 -14.59
CA GLY A 314 10.64 21.34 -15.14
C GLY A 314 12.03 21.91 -14.78
N ILE A 315 12.97 21.04 -14.41
CA ILE A 315 14.34 21.40 -14.03
C ILE A 315 15.24 21.20 -15.25
N GLU A 316 15.62 22.31 -15.91
CA GLU A 316 16.75 22.28 -16.84
C GLU A 316 18.02 21.92 -16.05
N LEU A 317 18.60 20.76 -16.37
CA LEU A 317 19.96 20.43 -15.99
C LEU A 317 20.88 21.35 -16.78
N LEU A 318 21.47 22.35 -16.09
CA LEU A 318 22.53 23.17 -16.67
C LEU A 318 23.74 22.28 -16.93
N ASP A 319 24.16 22.21 -18.19
CA ASP A 319 25.41 21.54 -18.59
C ASP A 319 26.64 22.18 -17.90
N PRO A 320 27.71 21.39 -17.63
CA PRO A 320 28.82 21.77 -16.77
C PRO A 320 29.88 22.70 -17.40
#